data_AF-A0A484ZWP7-F1
#
_entry.id   AF-A0A484ZWP7-F1
#
_cell.length_a   1.000
_cell.length_b   1.000
_cell.length_c   1.000
_cell.angle_alpha   90.00
_cell.angle_beta   90.00
_cell.angle_gamma   90.00
#
_symmetry.space_group_name_H-M   'P 1'
#
loop_
_entity.id
_entity.type
_entity.pdbx_description
1 polymer ?
#
loop_
_entity_poly.entity_id
_entity_poly.type
_entity_poly.pdbx_seq_one_letter_code
_entity_poly.pdbx_strand_id
1 'polypeptide(L)'
;MLQTIYQLPFPLTDTSYLLIALSMLHGDKTIRTLAGEIWIDKLGQYSPVNNQLIGDIIGTLEKEEWAPLKRFTDLASQTLVGVNPDQNKALEVIVSNILSHLSETNIANYKKLVMLHDDLKARIQ
;
A
#
# COMPACT_ATOMS: atom_id res chain seq x y z
N MET A 1 -9.26 16.09 2.17
CA MET A 1 -8.70 15.28 3.28
C MET A 1 -7.34 14.70 2.92
N LEU A 2 -7.18 13.91 1.84
CA LEU A 2 -5.85 13.44 1.41
C LEU A 2 -4.85 14.60 1.18
N GLN A 3 -5.29 15.63 0.47
CA GLN A 3 -4.47 16.83 0.23
C GLN A 3 -4.07 17.54 1.53
N THR A 4 -4.89 17.45 2.58
CA THR A 4 -4.60 18.00 3.92
C THR A 4 -3.49 17.20 4.62
N ILE A 5 -3.48 15.86 4.48
CA ILE A 5 -2.39 15.00 4.96
C ILE A 5 -1.09 15.31 4.22
N TYR A 6 -1.19 15.56 2.92
CA TYR A 6 -0.03 15.91 2.09
C TYR A 6 0.59 17.25 2.50
N GLN A 7 -0.24 18.28 2.72
CA GLN A 7 0.22 19.65 2.95
C GLN A 7 0.70 19.94 4.37
N LEU A 8 0.34 19.13 5.37
CA LEU A 8 0.62 19.42 6.78
C LEU A 8 1.71 18.46 7.33
N PRO A 9 2.69 18.97 8.10
CA PRO A 9 3.80 18.18 8.63
C PRO A 9 3.42 17.41 9.91
N PHE A 10 2.19 16.92 9.99
CA PHE A 10 1.73 16.16 11.15
C PHE A 10 2.12 14.68 11.01
N PRO A 11 2.46 14.01 12.12
CA PRO A 11 2.63 12.57 12.11
C PRO A 11 1.31 11.89 11.71
N LEU A 12 1.41 10.77 10.99
CA LEU A 12 0.25 9.98 10.62
C LEU A 12 -0.41 9.36 11.86
N THR A 13 -1.73 9.44 11.90
CA THR A 13 -2.57 8.80 12.93
C THR A 13 -3.26 7.56 12.35
N ASP A 14 -3.89 6.74 13.18
CA ASP A 14 -4.68 5.58 12.73
C ASP A 14 -5.75 5.96 11.70
N THR A 15 -6.39 7.13 11.86
CA THR A 15 -7.34 7.66 10.88
C THR A 15 -6.67 8.04 9.56
N SER A 16 -5.44 8.57 9.62
CA SER A 16 -4.64 8.89 8.44
C SER A 16 -4.27 7.62 7.67
N TYR A 17 -3.85 6.57 8.37
CA TYR A 17 -3.53 5.27 7.77
C TYR A 17 -4.75 4.63 7.11
N LEU A 18 -5.90 4.65 7.80
CA LEU A 18 -7.17 4.18 7.24
C LEU A 18 -7.55 4.94 5.97
N LEU A 19 -7.44 6.28 6.00
CA LEU A 19 -7.73 7.10 4.83
C LEU A 19 -6.79 6.80 3.66
N ILE A 20 -5.48 6.64 3.92
CA ILE A 20 -4.49 6.30 2.89
C ILE A 20 -4.81 4.93 2.28
N ALA A 21 -5.01 3.90 3.10
CA ALA A 21 -5.31 2.55 2.64
C ALA A 21 -6.60 2.48 1.81
N LEU A 22 -7.69 3.08 2.29
CA LEU A 22 -8.94 3.20 1.53
C LEU A 22 -8.72 3.91 0.19
N SER A 23 -7.90 4.95 0.19
CA SER A 23 -7.63 5.74 -1.00
C SER A 23 -6.77 4.98 -2.01
N MET A 24 -5.86 4.10 -1.57
CA MET A 24 -5.11 3.18 -2.46
C MET A 24 -6.02 2.17 -3.17
N LEU A 25 -7.20 1.87 -2.62
CA LEU A 25 -8.22 1.00 -3.21
C LEU A 25 -9.36 1.75 -3.92
N HIS A 26 -9.31 3.08 -3.95
CA HIS A 26 -10.39 3.92 -4.47
C HIS A 26 -10.67 3.65 -5.96
N GLY A 27 -11.90 3.85 -6.44
CA GLY A 27 -12.26 3.62 -7.86
C GLY A 27 -11.55 4.55 -8.84
N ASP A 28 -11.44 5.83 -8.47
CA ASP A 28 -10.76 6.88 -9.24
C ASP A 28 -9.23 6.72 -9.19
N LYS A 29 -8.59 6.68 -10.37
CA LYS A 29 -7.13 6.52 -10.50
C LYS A 29 -6.35 7.67 -9.88
N THR A 30 -6.82 8.91 -10.03
CA THR A 30 -6.16 10.12 -9.51
C THR A 30 -6.04 10.04 -7.99
N ILE A 31 -7.10 9.58 -7.32
CA ILE A 31 -7.11 9.41 -5.86
C ILE A 31 -6.13 8.32 -5.41
N ARG A 32 -6.09 7.17 -6.11
CA ARG A 32 -5.14 6.10 -5.81
C ARG A 32 -3.69 6.54 -5.98
N THR A 33 -3.39 7.22 -7.08
CA THR A 33 -2.05 7.76 -7.35
C THR A 33 -1.64 8.77 -6.28
N LEU A 34 -2.51 9.72 -5.93
CA LEU A 34 -2.25 10.68 -4.86
C LEU A 34 -1.99 9.98 -3.51
N ALA A 35 -2.73 8.92 -3.17
CA ALA A 35 -2.49 8.17 -1.95
C ALA A 35 -1.11 7.47 -1.95
N GLY A 36 -0.69 6.96 -3.10
CA GLY A 36 0.66 6.41 -3.30
C GLY A 36 1.75 7.48 -3.13
N GLU A 37 1.57 8.64 -3.75
CA GLU A 37 2.51 9.77 -3.64
C GLU A 37 2.62 10.27 -2.19
N ILE A 38 1.50 10.35 -1.45
CA ILE A 38 1.50 10.69 -0.02
C ILE A 38 2.30 9.66 0.78
N TRP A 39 2.10 8.37 0.52
CA TRP A 39 2.87 7.33 1.21
C TRP A 39 4.37 7.44 0.95
N ILE A 40 4.78 7.65 -0.31
CA ILE A 40 6.19 7.86 -0.69
C ILE A 40 6.77 9.11 0.00
N ASP A 41 6.04 10.23 -0.03
CA ASP A 41 6.45 11.47 0.64
C ASP A 41 6.66 11.28 2.14
N LYS A 42 5.74 10.56 2.81
CA LYS A 42 5.83 10.29 4.24
C LYS A 42 6.95 9.30 4.61
N LEU A 43 7.33 8.38 3.73
CA LEU A 43 8.50 7.53 3.96
C LEU A 43 9.81 8.33 4.02
N GLY A 44 9.90 9.43 3.27
CA GLY A 44 11.08 10.30 3.24
C GLY A 44 11.19 11.27 4.42
N GLN A 45 10.21 11.29 5.33
CA GLN A 45 10.15 12.22 6.47
C GLN A 45 10.66 11.59 7.77
N TYR A 46 10.88 12.42 8.79
CA TYR A 46 11.48 12.02 10.08
C TYR A 46 10.65 11.03 10.91
N SER A 47 9.36 10.84 10.62
CA SER A 47 8.48 9.93 11.36
C SER A 47 8.30 8.61 10.61
N PRO A 48 8.52 7.45 11.25
CA PRO A 48 8.32 6.17 10.61
C PRO A 48 6.84 5.97 10.24
N VAL A 49 6.60 5.54 9.00
CA VAL A 49 5.27 5.13 8.51
C VAL A 49 4.98 3.71 9.00
N ASN A 50 3.81 3.50 9.61
CA ASN A 50 3.34 2.17 10.00
C ASN A 50 2.83 1.38 8.77
N ASN A 51 3.77 0.81 8.01
CA ASN A 51 3.49 0.02 6.82
C ASN A 51 2.72 -1.28 7.12
N GLN A 52 2.91 -1.86 8.30
CA GLN A 52 2.17 -3.04 8.73
C GLN A 52 0.67 -2.72 8.83
N LEU A 53 0.32 -1.63 9.50
CA LEU A 53 -1.09 -1.20 9.64
C LEU A 53 -1.75 -0.92 8.28
N ILE A 54 -1.04 -0.29 7.34
CA ILE A 54 -1.57 -0.10 5.97
C ILE A 54 -1.86 -1.46 5.31
N GLY A 55 -0.92 -2.40 5.41
CA GLY A 55 -1.09 -3.75 4.87
C GLY A 55 -2.24 -4.52 5.51
N ASP A 56 -2.40 -4.41 6.83
CA ASP A 56 -3.51 -5.03 7.58
C ASP A 56 -4.87 -4.48 7.15
N ILE A 57 -4.98 -3.16 6.97
CA ILE A 57 -6.23 -2.53 6.52
C ILE A 57 -6.57 -2.97 5.10
N ILE A 58 -5.60 -2.93 4.17
CA ILE A 58 -5.83 -3.36 2.78
C ILE A 58 -6.17 -4.87 2.74
N GLY A 59 -5.43 -5.71 3.45
CA GLY A 59 -5.67 -7.15 3.52
C GLY A 59 -7.06 -7.48 4.04
N THR A 60 -7.50 -6.80 5.10
CA THR A 60 -8.86 -6.94 5.64
C THR A 60 -9.92 -6.54 4.62
N LEU A 61 -9.76 -5.39 3.95
CA LEU A 61 -10.73 -4.91 2.96
C LEU A 61 -10.83 -5.83 1.73
N GLU A 62 -9.69 -6.34 1.25
CA GLU A 62 -9.63 -7.25 0.10
C GLU A 62 -10.19 -8.64 0.44
N LYS A 63 -9.98 -9.13 1.67
CA LYS A 63 -10.59 -10.37 2.15
C LYS A 63 -12.12 -10.32 2.12
N GLU A 64 -12.68 -9.16 2.44
CA GLU A 64 -14.13 -8.89 2.40
C GLU A 64 -14.62 -8.44 1.00
N GLU A 65 -13.78 -8.57 -0.04
CA GLU A 65 -14.08 -8.19 -1.43
C GLU A 65 -14.54 -6.73 -1.60
N TRP A 66 -14.11 -5.82 -0.72
CA TRP A 66 -14.55 -4.42 -0.73
C TRP A 66 -14.17 -3.68 -2.02
N ALA A 67 -13.03 -4.06 -2.60
CA ALA A 67 -12.57 -3.57 -3.90
C ALA A 67 -11.85 -4.70 -4.65
N PRO A 68 -11.66 -4.56 -5.98
CA PRO A 68 -10.83 -5.51 -6.70
C PRO A 68 -9.34 -5.32 -6.36
N LEU A 69 -8.67 -6.37 -5.89
CA LEU A 69 -7.23 -6.43 -5.60
C LEU A 69 -6.34 -5.86 -6.71
N LYS A 70 -6.81 -5.96 -7.96
CA LYS A 70 -6.16 -5.35 -9.12
C LYS A 70 -5.82 -3.87 -8.91
N ARG A 71 -6.64 -3.12 -8.18
CA ARG A 71 -6.42 -1.68 -7.93
C ARG A 71 -5.13 -1.45 -7.16
N PHE A 72 -4.90 -2.23 -6.10
CA PHE A 72 -3.66 -2.17 -5.34
C PHE A 72 -2.48 -2.67 -6.19
N THR A 73 -2.60 -3.82 -6.85
CA THR A 73 -1.47 -4.36 -7.63
C THR A 73 -1.06 -3.44 -8.78
N ASP A 74 -2.02 -2.80 -9.45
CA ASP A 74 -1.73 -1.83 -10.51
C ASP A 74 -1.06 -0.57 -9.94
N LEU A 75 -1.53 -0.05 -8.80
CA LEU A 75 -0.90 1.08 -8.11
C LEU A 75 0.53 0.75 -7.69
N ALA A 76 0.75 -0.44 -7.12
CA ALA A 76 2.05 -0.88 -6.67
C ALA A 76 3.04 -0.93 -7.84
N SER A 77 2.69 -1.61 -8.93
CA SER A 77 3.56 -1.71 -10.11
C SER A 77 3.78 -0.39 -10.84
N GLN A 78 2.85 0.56 -10.78
CA GLN A 78 2.96 1.85 -11.50
C GLN A 78 3.63 2.95 -10.68
N THR A 79 3.55 2.90 -9.35
CA THR A 79 3.89 4.04 -8.49
C THR A 79 4.71 3.64 -7.26
N LEU A 80 4.36 2.54 -6.58
CA LEU A 80 4.94 2.26 -5.25
C LEU A 80 6.27 1.51 -5.30
N VAL A 81 6.53 0.70 -6.34
CA VAL A 81 7.85 0.08 -6.52
C VAL A 81 8.88 1.17 -6.76
N GLY A 82 9.85 1.26 -5.85
CA GLY A 82 10.85 2.33 -5.81
C GLY A 82 12.19 1.92 -6.42
N VAL A 83 13.00 2.94 -6.71
CA VAL A 83 14.41 2.77 -7.11
C VAL A 83 15.29 2.52 -5.88
N ASN A 84 14.91 3.04 -4.71
CA ASN A 84 15.67 2.86 -3.47
C ASN A 84 15.23 1.59 -2.69
N PRO A 85 16.15 0.91 -1.98
CA PRO A 85 15.83 -0.30 -1.22
C PRO A 85 14.84 -0.08 -0.06
N ASP A 86 14.89 1.07 0.61
CA ASP A 86 14.05 1.35 1.79
C ASP A 86 12.57 1.42 1.45
N GLN A 87 12.22 2.05 0.33
CA GLN A 87 10.86 2.08 -0.21
C GLN A 87 10.38 0.68 -0.60
N ASN A 88 11.24 -0.13 -1.24
CA ASN A 88 10.90 -1.50 -1.60
C ASN A 88 10.70 -2.38 -0.36
N LYS A 89 11.51 -2.19 0.70
CA LYS A 89 11.34 -2.85 1.98
C LYS A 89 10.04 -2.45 2.68
N ALA A 90 9.70 -1.16 2.66
CA ALA A 90 8.42 -0.67 3.19
C ALA A 90 7.22 -1.25 2.43
N LEU A 91 7.29 -1.34 1.10
CA LEU A 91 6.26 -1.95 0.28
C LEU A 91 6.16 -3.47 0.49
N GLU A 92 7.29 -4.16 0.67
CA GLU A 92 7.31 -5.59 0.98
C GLU A 92 6.56 -5.89 2.27
N VAL A 93 6.71 -5.05 3.31
CA VAL A 93 5.94 -5.16 4.55
C VAL A 93 4.43 -5.04 4.28
N ILE A 94 4.00 -4.07 3.46
CA ILE A 94 2.58 -3.92 3.10
C ILE A 94 2.08 -5.18 2.38
N VAL A 95 2.80 -5.63 1.34
CA VAL A 95 2.42 -6.79 0.51
C VAL A 95 2.38 -8.08 1.33
N SER A 96 3.36 -8.31 2.20
CA SER A 96 3.43 -9.47 3.08
C SER A 96 2.24 -9.53 4.04
N ASN A 97 1.84 -8.39 4.60
CA ASN A 97 0.63 -8.31 5.42
C ASN A 97 -0.64 -8.55 4.59
N ILE A 98 -0.79 -7.96 3.40
CA ILE A 98 -1.96 -8.26 2.55
C ILE A 98 -2.05 -9.77 2.25
N LEU A 99 -0.93 -10.42 1.91
CA LEU A 99 -0.89 -11.86 1.64
C LEU A 99 -1.31 -12.71 2.84
N SER A 100 -0.95 -12.32 4.07
CA SER A 100 -1.30 -13.09 5.27
C SER A 100 -2.83 -13.18 5.48
N HIS A 101 -3.56 -12.12 5.12
CA HIS A 101 -5.03 -12.08 5.18
C HIS A 101 -5.71 -12.88 4.06
N LEU A 102 -5.04 -13.06 2.92
CA LEU A 102 -5.62 -13.66 1.71
C LEU A 102 -5.23 -15.13 1.49
N SER A 103 -4.36 -15.70 2.34
CA SER A 103 -3.77 -17.03 2.15
C SER A 103 -4.77 -18.18 1.94
N GLU A 104 -5.98 -18.06 2.50
CA GLU A 104 -7.06 -19.06 2.39
C GLU A 104 -8.18 -18.65 1.42
N THR A 105 -8.07 -17.48 0.77
CA THR A 105 -9.15 -16.88 -0.03
C THR A 105 -8.90 -17.05 -1.53
N ASN A 106 -9.91 -17.52 -2.27
CA ASN A 106 -9.83 -17.58 -3.74
C ASN A 106 -10.18 -16.21 -4.35
N ILE A 107 -9.20 -15.31 -4.43
CA ILE A 107 -9.37 -13.95 -4.95
C ILE A 107 -8.64 -13.73 -6.27
N ALA A 108 -9.27 -12.97 -7.17
CA ALA A 108 -8.67 -12.58 -8.44
C ALA A 108 -7.43 -11.70 -8.22
N ASN A 109 -6.42 -11.83 -9.09
CA ASN A 109 -5.11 -11.15 -9.00
C ASN A 109 -4.21 -11.56 -7.82
N TYR A 110 -4.58 -12.55 -6.99
CA TYR A 110 -3.71 -13.07 -5.94
C TYR A 110 -2.31 -13.46 -6.45
N LYS A 111 -2.24 -14.17 -7.59
CA LYS A 111 -0.96 -14.54 -8.22
C LYS A 111 -0.07 -13.34 -8.55
N LYS A 112 -0.66 -12.21 -8.96
CA LYS A 112 0.11 -10.99 -9.24
C LYS A 112 0.66 -10.36 -7.97
N LEU A 113 -0.09 -10.43 -6.86
CA LEU A 113 0.39 -9.96 -5.57
C LEU A 113 1.58 -10.79 -5.07
N VAL A 114 1.53 -12.12 -5.24
CA VAL A 114 2.67 -13.02 -4.94
C VAL A 114 3.88 -12.68 -5.81
N MET A 115 3.69 -12.51 -7.12
CA MET A 115 4.79 -12.12 -8.01
C MET A 115 5.42 -10.77 -7.63
N LEU A 116 4.61 -9.80 -7.20
CA LEU A 116 5.08 -8.53 -6.68
C LEU A 116 5.92 -8.72 -5.41
N HIS A 117 5.49 -9.60 -4.49
CA HIS A 117 6.23 -9.91 -3.27
C HIS A 117 7.63 -10.48 -3.56
N ASP A 118 7.70 -11.44 -4.49
CA ASP A 118 8.95 -12.06 -4.90
C ASP A 118 9.90 -11.07 -5.59
N ASP A 119 9.38 -10.21 -6.48
CA ASP A 119 10.15 -9.14 -7.12
C ASP A 119 10.69 -8.13 -6.10
N LEU A 120 9.89 -7.75 -5.10
CA LEU A 120 10.33 -6.85 -4.03
C LEU A 120 11.46 -7.47 -3.21
N LYS A 121 11.34 -8.75 -2.82
CA LYS A 121 12.40 -9.46 -2.10
C LYS A 121 13.70 -9.51 -2.89
N ALA A 122 13.64 -9.68 -4.21
CA ALA A 122 14.82 -9.67 -5.06
C ALA A 122 15.51 -8.29 -5.13
N ARG A 123 14.74 -7.20 -5.00
CA ARG A 123 15.26 -5.81 -5.05
C ARG A 123 15.86 -5.31 -3.74
N ILE A 124 15.60 -5.99 -2.62
CA ILE A 124 16.05 -5.59 -1.27
C ILE A 124 17.40 -6.26 -0.91
N GLN A 125 17.82 -7.27 -1.68
CA GLN A 125 19.12 -7.94 -1.54
C GLN A 125 20.27 -7.06 -2.05
#